data_AF-A0A7C9F0Z9-F1
#
_entry.id   AF-A0A7C9F0Z9-F1
#
_cell.length_a   1.000
_cell.length_b   1.000
_cell.length_c   1.000
_cell.angle_alpha   90.00
_cell.angle_beta   90.00
_cell.angle_gamma   90.00
#
_symmetry.space_group_name_H-M   'P 1'
#
loop_
_entity.id
_entity.type
_entity.pdbx_description
1 polymer ?
#
loop_
_entity_poly.entity_id
_entity_poly.type
_entity_poly.pdbx_seq_one_letter_code
_entity_poly.pdbx_strand_id
1 'polypeptide(L)'
;KGADSMAMPEGSSLFDLVQTGATHTHAAVGVVVRLRKELSLVKDVPVLLAIDQYNSWFTFSEYEEAVTPRSCRPIHARELATVNAFRSMKHDDMMVGAFSHS
;
A
#
# COMPACT_ATOMS: atom_id res chain seq x y z
N LYS A 1 1.74 -14.19 -7.02
CA LYS A 1 3.20 -14.06 -6.82
C LYS A 1 3.89 -14.43 -8.13
N GLY A 2 4.22 -13.45 -8.99
CA GLY A 2 4.94 -13.75 -10.24
C GLY A 2 4.81 -12.76 -11.39
N ALA A 3 3.90 -11.77 -11.35
CA ALA A 3 3.62 -10.91 -12.51
C ALA A 3 3.85 -9.39 -12.32
N ASP A 4 4.20 -8.91 -11.12
CA ASP A 4 4.13 -7.46 -10.82
C ASP A 4 5.48 -6.74 -10.69
N SER A 5 6.58 -7.30 -11.21
CA SER A 5 7.82 -6.51 -11.34
C SER A 5 7.84 -5.83 -12.70
N MET A 6 7.07 -4.75 -12.84
CA MET A 6 7.34 -3.78 -13.89
C MET A 6 8.65 -3.09 -13.52
N ALA A 7 9.75 -3.50 -14.16
CA ALA A 7 11.02 -2.79 -14.05
C ALA A 7 10.82 -1.42 -14.71
N MET A 8 10.78 -0.36 -13.89
CA MET A 8 10.75 1.00 -14.42
C MET A 8 12.10 1.29 -15.10
N PRO A 9 12.11 1.76 -16.35
CA PRO A 9 13.33 2.21 -17.00
C PRO A 9 14.06 3.25 -16.16
N GLU A 10 15.39 3.25 -16.16
CA GLU A 10 16.18 4.31 -15.53
C GLU A 10 15.77 5.68 -16.08
N GLY A 11 15.65 6.67 -15.20
CA GLY A 11 15.21 8.02 -15.54
C GLY A 11 13.68 8.22 -15.62
N SER A 12 12.88 7.17 -15.39
CA SER A 12 11.42 7.33 -15.30
C SER A 12 11.00 8.13 -14.07
N SER A 13 9.93 8.92 -14.20
CA SER A 13 9.37 9.71 -13.11
C SER A 13 8.40 8.89 -12.24
N LEU A 14 8.06 9.41 -11.05
CA LEU A 14 6.97 8.85 -10.23
C LEU A 14 5.62 8.89 -10.95
N PHE A 15 5.42 9.88 -11.83
CA PHE A 15 4.21 9.99 -12.63
C PHE A 15 4.08 8.80 -13.60
N ASP A 16 5.16 8.42 -14.27
CA ASP A 16 5.16 7.28 -15.19
C ASP A 16 4.80 5.96 -14.48
N LEU A 17 5.29 5.81 -13.24
CA LEU A 17 4.94 4.69 -12.37
C LEU A 17 3.43 4.67 -12.05
N VAL A 18 2.86 5.81 -11.66
CA VAL A 18 1.42 5.94 -11.36
C VAL A 18 0.57 5.69 -12.61
N GLN A 19 0.94 6.29 -13.75
CA GLN A 19 0.24 6.12 -15.02
C GLN A 19 0.21 4.66 -15.46
N THR A 20 1.30 3.93 -15.24
CA THR A 20 1.37 2.50 -15.51
C THR A 20 0.32 1.72 -14.73
N GLY A 21 0.20 1.97 -13.42
CA GLY A 21 -0.80 1.31 -12.56
C GLY A 21 -2.24 1.72 -12.85
N ALA A 22 -2.45 2.97 -13.26
CA ALA A 22 -3.76 3.45 -13.71
C ALA A 22 -4.19 2.80 -15.04
N THR A 23 -3.24 2.55 -15.94
CA THR A 23 -3.51 1.94 -17.25
C THR A 23 -3.67 0.42 -17.15
N HIS A 24 -2.88 -0.23 -16.30
CA HIS A 24 -2.84 -1.68 -16.15
C HIS A 24 -3.32 -2.07 -14.74
N THR A 25 -4.63 -2.29 -14.58
CA THR A 25 -5.25 -2.54 -13.26
C THR A 25 -4.63 -3.71 -12.50
N HIS A 26 -4.17 -4.76 -13.20
CA HIS A 26 -3.49 -5.90 -12.56
C HIS A 26 -2.18 -5.50 -11.86
N ALA A 27 -1.49 -4.46 -12.35
CA ALA A 27 -0.25 -3.95 -11.78
C ALA A 27 -0.49 -2.89 -10.68
N ALA A 28 -1.71 -2.38 -10.52
CA ALA A 28 -2.01 -1.25 -9.65
C ALA A 28 -1.57 -1.47 -8.19
N VAL A 29 -1.78 -2.67 -7.65
CA VAL A 29 -1.36 -3.03 -6.28
C VAL A 29 0.16 -2.98 -6.15
N GLY A 30 0.89 -3.56 -7.11
CA GLY A 30 2.35 -3.52 -7.15
C GLY A 30 2.89 -2.09 -7.26
N VAL A 31 2.26 -1.26 -8.10
CA VAL A 31 2.58 0.16 -8.29
C VAL A 31 2.40 0.95 -7.00
N VAL A 32 1.30 0.78 -6.26
CA VAL A 32 1.08 1.46 -4.97
C VAL A 32 2.14 1.08 -3.93
N VAL A 33 2.49 -0.21 -3.85
CA VAL A 33 3.56 -0.70 -2.97
C VAL A 33 4.92 -0.13 -3.38
N ARG A 34 5.20 -0.01 -4.69
CA ARG A 34 6.46 0.56 -5.19
C ARG A 34 6.52 2.06 -4.93
N LEU A 35 5.44 2.80 -5.21
CA LEU A 35 5.34 4.24 -4.98
C LEU A 35 5.67 4.59 -3.53
N ARG A 36 5.17 3.81 -2.57
CA ARG A 36 5.49 3.99 -1.16
C ARG A 36 6.99 3.92 -0.86
N LYS A 37 7.70 2.99 -1.51
CA LYS A 37 9.17 2.85 -1.37
C LYS A 37 9.89 4.02 -2.03
N GLU A 38 9.50 4.40 -3.24
CA GLU A 38 10.14 5.52 -3.95
C GLU A 38 9.97 6.84 -3.19
N LEU A 39 8.77 7.10 -2.66
CA LEU A 39 8.51 8.30 -1.83
C LEU A 39 9.39 8.36 -0.58
N SER A 40 9.78 7.22 0.00
CA SER A 40 10.69 7.18 1.15
C SER A 40 12.15 7.53 0.80
N LEU A 41 12.50 7.47 -0.49
CA LEU A 41 13.83 7.80 -1.01
C LEU A 41 13.97 9.28 -1.41
N VAL A 42 12.85 10.00 -1.57
CA VAL A 42 12.85 11.45 -1.84
C VAL A 42 13.38 12.20 -0.60
N LYS A 43 14.38 13.07 -0.81
CA LYS A 43 15.03 13.84 0.27
C LYS A 43 15.16 15.34 -0.02
N ASP A 44 15.03 15.71 -1.28
CA ASP A 44 15.11 17.08 -1.80
C ASP A 44 13.85 17.90 -1.52
N VAL A 45 12.69 17.24 -1.45
CA VAL A 45 11.40 17.86 -1.12
C VAL A 45 10.74 17.12 0.05
N PRO A 46 10.16 17.82 1.05
CA PRO A 46 9.41 17.18 2.13
C PRO A 46 8.19 16.42 1.60
N VAL A 47 8.07 15.15 1.97
CA VAL A 47 6.92 14.29 1.67
C VAL A 47 6.18 13.97 2.97
N LEU A 48 4.84 14.08 2.97
CA LEU A 48 4.00 13.73 4.12
C LEU A 48 2.88 12.79 3.67
N LEU A 49 2.68 11.69 4.39
CA LEU A 49 1.55 10.78 4.23
C LEU A 49 0.50 11.04 5.32
N ALA A 50 -0.70 11.48 4.92
CA ALA A 50 -1.82 11.71 5.83
C ALA A 50 -2.89 10.64 5.63
N ILE A 51 -3.20 9.88 6.68
CA ILE A 51 -4.15 8.78 6.65
C ILE A 51 -5.25 9.02 7.68
N ASP A 52 -6.50 9.05 7.21
CA ASP A 52 -7.69 9.01 8.08
C ASP A 52 -8.15 7.55 8.29
N GLN A 53 -8.95 7.31 9.33
CA GLN A 53 -9.40 5.98 9.75
C GLN A 53 -8.25 4.99 9.96
N TYR A 54 -7.11 5.46 10.49
CA TYR A 54 -5.89 4.66 10.64
C TYR A 54 -6.11 3.45 11.58
N ASN A 55 -7.08 3.53 12.50
CA ASN A 55 -7.52 2.42 13.34
C ASN A 55 -8.05 1.22 12.52
N SER A 56 -8.59 1.43 11.32
CA SER A 56 -9.04 0.35 10.42
C SER A 56 -7.91 -0.60 10.01
N TRP A 57 -6.65 -0.17 10.11
CA TRP A 57 -5.49 -1.01 9.78
C TRP A 57 -5.06 -1.95 10.92
N PHE A 58 -5.73 -1.85 12.08
CA PHE A 58 -5.46 -2.66 13.27
C PHE A 58 -6.59 -3.65 13.60
N THR A 59 -7.57 -3.81 12.69
CA THR A 59 -8.69 -4.75 12.81
C THR A 59 -8.75 -5.72 11.62
N PHE A 60 -9.77 -6.58 11.60
CA PHE A 60 -10.11 -7.44 10.47
C PHE A 60 -10.70 -6.61 9.33
N SER A 61 -10.29 -6.94 8.10
CA SER A 61 -10.88 -6.38 6.89
C SER A 61 -12.22 -7.05 6.58
N GLU A 62 -12.94 -6.52 5.60
CA GLU A 62 -14.14 -7.16 5.03
C GLU A 62 -13.83 -8.43 4.22
N TYR A 63 -12.55 -8.69 3.92
CA TYR A 63 -12.14 -9.85 3.15
C TYR A 63 -11.95 -11.08 4.03
N GLU A 64 -12.21 -12.24 3.44
CA GLU A 64 -12.01 -13.54 4.05
C GLU A 64 -11.23 -14.45 3.11
N GLU A 65 -10.55 -15.45 3.66
CA GLU A 65 -9.98 -16.55 2.88
C GLU A 65 -10.63 -17.88 3.27
N ALA A 66 -10.87 -18.73 2.27
CA ALA A 66 -11.36 -20.08 2.50
C ALA A 66 -10.29 -20.92 3.23
N VAL A 67 -10.65 -21.47 4.38
CA VAL A 67 -9.81 -22.41 5.15
C VAL A 67 -10.20 -23.84 4.82
N THR A 68 -11.50 -24.08 4.65
CA THR A 68 -12.07 -25.35 4.20
C THR A 68 -13.21 -25.06 3.20
N PRO A 69 -13.74 -26.06 2.48
CA PRO A 69 -14.90 -25.85 1.60
C PRO A 69 -16.16 -25.31 2.30
N ARG A 70 -16.23 -25.34 3.64
CA ARG A 70 -17.37 -24.88 4.44
C ARG A 70 -17.03 -23.76 5.43
N SER A 71 -15.81 -23.25 5.41
CA SER A 71 -15.38 -22.23 6.39
C SER A 71 -14.41 -21.23 5.79
N CYS A 72 -14.63 -19.97 6.09
CA CYS A 72 -13.71 -18.87 5.80
C CYS A 72 -13.12 -18.33 7.10
N ARG A 73 -11.91 -17.78 7.04
CA ARG A 73 -11.35 -16.95 8.12
C ARG A 73 -11.32 -15.48 7.68
N PRO A 74 -11.61 -14.54 8.58
CA PRO A 74 -11.42 -13.12 8.28
C PRO A 74 -9.93 -12.82 8.08
N ILE A 75 -9.63 -11.96 7.11
CA ILE A 75 -8.27 -11.50 6.81
C ILE A 75 -8.00 -10.26 7.64
N HIS A 76 -6.92 -10.27 8.43
CA HIS A 76 -6.52 -9.06 9.15
C HIS A 76 -6.05 -8.00 8.16
N ALA A 77 -6.46 -6.73 8.34
CA ALA A 77 -6.05 -5.64 7.45
C ALA A 77 -4.54 -5.56 7.17
N ARG A 78 -3.69 -5.91 8.15
CA ARG A 78 -2.22 -5.96 8.00
C ARG A 78 -1.71 -6.97 6.96
N GLU A 79 -2.53 -7.95 6.59
CA GLU A 79 -2.21 -8.97 5.58
C GLU A 79 -2.44 -8.45 4.16
N LEU A 80 -3.24 -7.37 3.99
CA LEU A 80 -3.45 -6.74 2.69
C LEU A 80 -2.19 -5.99 2.25
N ALA A 81 -1.75 -6.22 1.01
CA ALA A 81 -0.48 -5.69 0.51
C ALA A 81 -0.38 -4.16 0.58
N THR A 82 -1.48 -3.46 0.27
CA THR A 82 -1.57 -1.99 0.31
C THR A 82 -1.46 -1.48 1.74
N VAL A 83 -2.23 -2.03 2.68
CA VAL A 83 -2.15 -1.64 4.10
C VAL A 83 -0.76 -1.93 4.65
N ASN A 84 -0.21 -3.12 4.41
CA ASN A 84 1.10 -3.48 4.94
C ASN A 84 2.23 -2.55 4.47
N ALA A 85 2.15 -2.04 3.24
CA ALA A 85 3.14 -1.10 2.71
C ALA A 85 3.10 0.27 3.43
N PHE A 86 1.92 0.75 3.83
CA PHE A 86 1.75 2.07 4.44
C PHE A 86 1.66 2.04 5.96
N ARG A 87 1.30 0.90 6.58
CA ARG A 87 1.09 0.75 8.02
C ARG A 87 2.36 0.97 8.85
N SER A 88 3.53 0.65 8.31
CA SER A 88 4.77 0.78 9.06
C SER A 88 5.21 2.25 9.12
N MET A 89 5.14 2.84 10.32
CA MET A 89 5.76 4.12 10.63
C MET A 89 7.22 3.86 11.03
N LYS A 90 8.11 3.66 10.05
CA LYS A 90 9.54 3.68 10.34
C LYS A 90 9.96 5.12 10.66
N HIS A 91 10.96 5.29 11.52
CA HIS A 91 11.37 6.60 12.06
C HIS A 91 11.72 7.66 11.01
N ASP A 92 11.98 7.27 9.75
CA ASP A 92 12.29 8.18 8.64
C ASP A 92 11.09 8.51 7.74
N ASP A 93 9.93 7.89 7.99
CA ASP A 93 8.71 8.11 7.22
C ASP A 93 7.86 9.17 7.91
N MET A 94 7.82 10.37 7.31
CA MET A 94 6.92 11.44 7.73
C MET A 94 5.47 11.05 7.42
N MET A 95 4.81 10.44 8.40
CA MET A 95 3.45 9.92 8.30
C MET A 95 2.62 10.34 9.53
N VAL A 96 1.39 10.76 9.29
CA VAL A 96 0.40 11.10 10.32
C VAL A 96 -0.85 10.27 10.09
N GLY A 97 -1.30 9.54 11.12
CA GLY A 97 -2.54 8.79 11.12
C GLY A 97 -3.55 9.37 12.11
N ALA A 98 -4.81 9.51 11.69
CA ALA A 98 -5.93 9.89 12.55
C ALA A 98 -6.80 8.67 12.88
N PHE A 99 -7.19 8.52 14.14
CA PHE A 99 -8.16 7.52 14.55
C PHE A 99 -9.56 8.10 14.45
N SER A 100 -10.47 7.37 13.82
CA SER A 100 -11.83 7.83 13.58
C SER A 100 -12.80 6.90 14.31
N HIS A 101 -13.68 7.50 15.12
CA HIS A 101 -14.80 6.85 15.82
C HIS A 101 -16.13 7.56 15.51
N SER A 102 -16.12 8.35 14.44
CA SER A 102 -17.19 9.23 13.97
C SER A 102 -18.40 8.48 13.44
#